data_AF-M5BYQ5-F1
#
_entry.id   AF-M5BYQ5-F1
#
_cell.length_a   1.000
_cell.length_b   1.000
_cell.length_c   1.000
_cell.angle_alpha   90.00
_cell.angle_beta   90.00
_cell.angle_gamma   90.00
#
_symmetry.space_group_name_H-M   'P 1'
#
loop_
_entity.id
_entity.type
_entity.pdbx_description
1 polymer ?
#
loop_
_entity_poly.entity_id
_entity_poly.type
_entity_poly.pdbx_seq_one_letter_code
_entity_poly.pdbx_strand_id
1 'polypeptide(L)'
;MERHTKPETIDPKGPDWNYWTNPEASKTQTMRSWRIGRGQFETFRESAKLYEGTHNFHNFTIGLEHSDPSALRYMISIDVKEPYVLDGIEWISIMYHGQSFMLHQANQRKMTTLLIFASRTGTPAASLIPQTFNPSKLLIPKAPALGLLLQEPRFGTYNKHVLEENELATGRGQTDRVRELIEWEPLKEKIDAFKHAYIYNRIRAEEAKHGVFSAWLKFIDDYGGWEFKYLNAQGQVPPEAVVHPGKRKRGTTDKFREYLWKNPARKEEGGATDSEDEDASKKPSADMEG
;
A
#
# COMPACT_ATOMS: atom_id res chain seq x y z
N MET A 1 17.49 -20.97 -11.88
CA MET A 1 17.22 -19.55 -11.56
C MET A 1 16.68 -19.51 -10.15
N GLU A 2 17.49 -19.06 -9.20
CA GLU A 2 17.06 -18.85 -7.83
C GLU A 2 15.95 -17.79 -7.83
N ARG A 3 14.78 -18.16 -7.29
CA ARG A 3 13.66 -17.24 -7.13
C ARG A 3 13.95 -16.41 -5.88
N HIS A 4 14.09 -15.09 -5.98
CA HIS A 4 14.33 -14.23 -4.81
C HIS A 4 13.17 -14.22 -3.80
N THR A 5 12.01 -14.76 -4.17
CA THR A 5 10.87 -15.00 -3.27
C THR A 5 10.90 -16.36 -2.58
N LYS A 6 11.93 -17.19 -2.83
CA LYS A 6 12.22 -18.38 -2.02
C LYS A 6 13.37 -18.02 -1.10
N PRO A 7 13.23 -18.16 0.23
CA PRO A 7 14.35 -17.93 1.11
C PRO A 7 15.46 -18.95 0.82
N GLU A 8 16.71 -18.50 0.97
CA GLU A 8 17.89 -19.36 0.82
C GLU A 8 17.91 -20.50 1.86
N THR A 9 17.22 -20.31 3.00
CA THR A 9 17.01 -21.31 4.05
C THR A 9 15.51 -21.46 4.38
N ILE A 10 15.00 -22.69 4.32
CA ILE A 10 13.59 -22.99 4.64
C ILE A 10 13.46 -23.18 6.15
N ASP A 11 12.78 -22.26 6.83
CA ASP A 11 12.42 -22.42 8.24
C ASP A 11 11.26 -23.43 8.37
N PRO A 12 11.38 -24.55 9.11
CA PRO A 12 10.28 -25.50 9.32
C PRO A 12 9.00 -24.88 9.91
N LYS A 13 9.09 -23.70 10.55
CA LYS A 13 7.96 -22.91 11.08
C LYS A 13 7.56 -21.72 10.20
N GLY A 14 8.17 -21.59 9.01
CA GLY A 14 7.86 -20.52 8.07
C GLY A 14 6.49 -20.68 7.39
N PRO A 15 6.19 -19.87 6.35
CA PRO A 15 4.96 -20.02 5.56
C PRO A 15 4.80 -21.41 4.97
N ASP A 16 3.65 -21.70 4.35
CA ASP A 16 3.33 -23.00 3.73
C ASP A 16 4.34 -23.39 2.62
N TRP A 17 5.51 -23.88 3.03
CA TRP A 17 6.63 -24.22 2.14
C TRP A 17 6.28 -25.38 1.23
N ASN A 18 5.38 -26.26 1.67
CA ASN A 18 4.87 -27.35 0.84
C ASN A 18 4.17 -26.79 -0.40
N TYR A 19 3.41 -25.71 -0.25
CA TYR A 19 2.86 -24.99 -1.38
C TYR A 19 3.95 -24.30 -2.22
N TRP A 20 4.85 -23.52 -1.63
CA TRP A 20 5.82 -22.72 -2.40
C TRP A 20 6.94 -23.53 -3.08
N THR A 21 7.19 -24.75 -2.62
CA THR A 21 8.13 -25.70 -3.24
C THR A 21 7.49 -26.53 -4.35
N ASN A 22 6.15 -26.60 -4.41
CA ASN A 22 5.42 -27.32 -5.45
C ASN A 22 5.71 -26.72 -6.85
N PRO A 23 6.15 -27.52 -7.84
CA PRO A 23 6.32 -27.07 -9.23
C PRO A 23 5.05 -26.47 -9.83
N GLU A 24 3.89 -26.91 -9.36
CA GLU A 24 2.57 -26.52 -9.82
C GLU A 24 2.03 -25.26 -9.14
N ALA A 25 2.75 -24.69 -8.15
CA ALA A 25 2.32 -23.51 -7.39
C ALA A 25 2.16 -22.26 -8.25
N SER A 26 2.79 -22.22 -9.43
CA SER A 26 2.63 -21.15 -10.42
C SER A 26 1.43 -21.34 -11.33
N LYS A 27 0.78 -22.51 -11.32
CA LYS A 27 -0.45 -22.71 -12.11
C LYS A 27 -1.60 -21.96 -11.46
N THR A 28 -2.40 -21.30 -12.30
CA THR A 28 -3.50 -20.43 -11.84
C THR A 28 -4.50 -21.17 -10.96
N GLN A 29 -4.80 -22.43 -11.26
CA GLN A 29 -5.74 -23.24 -10.47
C GLN A 29 -5.20 -23.55 -9.07
N THR A 30 -3.91 -23.89 -8.97
CA THR A 30 -3.21 -24.13 -7.70
C THR A 30 -3.15 -22.87 -6.84
N MET A 31 -2.87 -21.70 -7.47
CA MET A 31 -2.90 -20.39 -6.80
C MET A 31 -4.27 -20.04 -6.25
N ARG A 32 -5.34 -20.36 -6.99
CA ARG A 32 -6.71 -20.10 -6.52
C ARG A 32 -7.09 -21.01 -5.36
N SER A 33 -6.67 -22.28 -5.37
CA SER A 33 -6.95 -23.23 -4.29
C SER A 33 -6.14 -23.00 -3.02
N TRP A 34 -5.07 -22.18 -3.08
CA TRP A 34 -4.25 -21.88 -1.92
C TRP A 34 -5.04 -21.17 -0.83
N ARG A 35 -4.76 -21.52 0.43
CA ARG A 35 -5.36 -20.93 1.62
C ARG A 35 -4.25 -20.55 2.57
N ILE A 36 -4.36 -19.37 3.18
CA ILE A 36 -3.40 -18.91 4.16
C ILE A 36 -3.51 -19.76 5.44
N GLY A 37 -2.37 -20.23 5.93
CA GLY A 37 -2.32 -20.92 7.22
C GLY A 37 -2.61 -19.95 8.37
N ARG A 38 -3.28 -20.40 9.43
CA ARG A 38 -3.67 -19.55 10.57
C ARG A 38 -2.48 -18.80 11.19
N GLY A 39 -1.36 -19.47 11.45
CA GLY A 39 -0.16 -18.83 11.99
C GLY A 39 0.42 -17.76 11.06
N GLN A 40 0.47 -18.06 9.75
CA GLN A 40 0.92 -17.10 8.74
C GLN A 40 0.00 -15.88 8.65
N PHE A 41 -1.32 -16.09 8.79
CA PHE A 41 -2.32 -15.03 8.82
C PHE A 41 -2.21 -14.15 10.07
N GLU A 42 -2.01 -14.75 11.25
CA GLU A 42 -1.80 -14.02 12.50
C GLU A 42 -0.53 -13.15 12.41
N THR A 43 0.58 -13.71 11.93
CA THR A 43 1.80 -12.94 11.66
C THR A 43 1.56 -11.83 10.63
N PHE A 44 0.81 -12.08 9.57
CA PHE A 44 0.45 -11.06 8.57
C PHE A 44 -0.35 -9.91 9.19
N ARG A 45 -1.34 -10.23 10.03
CA ARG A 45 -2.16 -9.26 10.77
C ARG A 45 -1.31 -8.43 11.74
N GLU A 46 -0.42 -9.06 12.50
CA GLU A 46 0.52 -8.37 13.39
C GLU A 46 1.50 -7.49 12.61
N SER A 47 1.98 -7.96 11.46
CA SER A 47 2.89 -7.20 10.60
C SER A 47 2.25 -5.93 10.07
N ALA A 48 0.94 -5.96 9.77
CA ALA A 48 0.20 -4.79 9.32
C ALA A 48 0.16 -3.69 10.41
N LYS A 49 0.14 -4.07 11.69
CA LYS A 49 0.15 -3.13 12.82
C LYS A 49 1.45 -2.34 12.96
N LEU A 50 2.56 -2.83 12.40
CA LEU A 50 3.85 -2.13 12.44
C LEU A 50 3.85 -0.79 11.69
N TYR A 51 2.87 -0.56 10.82
CA TYR A 51 2.69 0.72 10.16
C TYR A 51 1.89 1.75 10.97
N GLU A 52 1.24 1.34 12.07
CA GLU A 52 0.49 2.25 12.93
C GLU A 52 1.43 3.22 13.66
N GLY A 53 0.95 4.44 13.92
CA GLY A 53 1.75 5.52 14.49
C GLY A 53 2.31 6.48 13.44
N THR A 54 3.26 7.30 13.88
CA THR A 54 3.88 8.34 13.05
C THR A 54 5.20 7.85 12.50
N HIS A 55 5.28 7.69 11.17
CA HIS A 55 6.48 7.18 10.49
C HIS A 55 6.81 7.99 9.23
N ASN A 56 8.04 7.84 8.75
CA ASN A 56 8.49 8.45 7.49
C ASN A 56 8.24 7.50 6.31
N PHE A 57 7.19 7.76 5.53
CA PHE A 57 6.73 6.91 4.43
C PHE A 57 7.38 7.25 3.06
N HIS A 58 8.57 7.86 3.02
CA HIS A 58 9.25 8.24 1.77
C HIS A 58 9.51 7.05 0.82
N ASN A 59 9.69 5.82 1.34
CA ASN A 59 9.86 4.61 0.51
C ASN A 59 8.53 4.09 -0.06
N PHE A 60 7.42 4.41 0.60
CA PHE A 60 6.06 4.04 0.16
C PHE A 60 5.49 5.03 -0.85
N THR A 61 6.04 6.25 -0.90
CA THR A 61 5.64 7.28 -1.86
C THR A 61 6.57 7.29 -3.07
N ILE A 62 6.07 7.77 -4.22
CA ILE A 62 6.89 7.97 -5.42
C ILE A 62 7.37 9.43 -5.42
N GLY A 63 8.64 9.64 -5.75
CA GLY A 63 9.20 10.99 -5.91
C GLY A 63 9.57 11.68 -4.60
N LEU A 64 9.35 11.05 -3.46
CA LEU A 64 9.62 11.63 -2.15
C LEU A 64 10.99 11.21 -1.59
N GLU A 65 11.73 12.18 -1.07
CA GLU A 65 12.98 11.99 -0.35
C GLU A 65 12.73 11.79 1.14
N HIS A 66 13.68 11.16 1.84
CA HIS A 66 13.56 10.95 3.28
C HIS A 66 13.52 12.28 4.07
N SER A 67 14.26 13.28 3.61
CA SER A 67 14.34 14.61 4.22
C SER A 67 13.07 15.44 4.06
N ASP A 68 12.14 15.03 3.18
CA ASP A 68 10.91 15.77 2.93
C ASP A 68 9.96 15.63 4.15
N PRO A 69 9.58 16.75 4.82
CA PRO A 69 8.65 16.70 5.95
C PRO A 69 7.28 16.13 5.56
N SER A 70 6.90 16.26 4.29
CA SER A 70 5.68 15.65 3.75
C SER A 70 5.80 14.12 3.60
N ALA A 71 6.91 13.49 3.96
CA ALA A 71 6.97 12.04 4.09
C ALA A 71 6.47 11.53 5.45
N LEU A 72 6.44 12.39 6.47
CA LEU A 72 6.00 12.04 7.81
C LEU A 72 4.47 11.94 7.86
N ARG A 73 3.94 10.76 8.19
CA ARG A 73 2.49 10.53 8.22
C ARG A 73 2.09 9.76 9.46
N TYR A 74 0.85 10.01 9.90
CA TYR A 74 0.23 9.33 11.00
C TYR A 74 -0.80 8.33 10.49
N MET A 75 -0.50 7.05 10.69
CA MET A 75 -1.42 5.94 10.47
C MET A 75 -2.17 5.69 11.78
N ILE A 76 -3.48 5.93 11.77
CA ILE A 76 -4.33 5.83 12.96
C ILE A 76 -4.55 4.36 13.31
N SER A 77 -4.96 3.56 12.34
CA SER A 77 -5.20 2.13 12.55
C SER A 77 -5.20 1.35 11.24
N ILE A 78 -4.85 0.09 11.31
CA ILE A 78 -4.99 -0.87 10.22
C ILE A 78 -5.76 -2.07 10.73
N ASP A 79 -6.85 -2.40 10.05
CA ASP A 79 -7.71 -3.54 10.39
C ASP A 79 -7.62 -4.59 9.27
N VAL A 80 -7.28 -5.83 9.65
CA VAL A 80 -7.18 -6.97 8.73
C VAL A 80 -8.26 -7.96 9.09
N LYS A 81 -9.30 -8.02 8.25
CA LYS A 81 -10.45 -8.91 8.45
C LYS A 81 -10.08 -10.36 8.18
N GLU A 82 -10.83 -11.28 8.77
CA GLU A 82 -10.70 -12.71 8.55
C GLU A 82 -10.76 -13.06 7.05
N PRO A 83 -9.98 -14.05 6.59
CA PRO A 83 -10.05 -14.52 5.22
C PRO A 83 -11.45 -15.11 4.95
N TYR A 84 -11.97 -14.83 3.77
CA TYR A 84 -13.21 -15.45 3.29
C TYR A 84 -13.01 -16.02 1.89
N VAL A 85 -13.67 -17.15 1.62
CA VAL A 85 -13.57 -17.83 0.33
C VAL A 85 -14.81 -17.54 -0.49
N LEU A 86 -14.60 -17.09 -1.72
CA LEU A 86 -15.67 -16.87 -2.68
C LEU A 86 -15.21 -17.28 -4.07
N ASP A 87 -16.03 -18.07 -4.78
CA ASP A 87 -15.72 -18.64 -6.10
C ASP A 87 -14.38 -19.41 -6.14
N GLY A 88 -14.06 -20.08 -5.03
CA GLY A 88 -12.84 -20.86 -4.86
C GLY A 88 -11.58 -20.02 -4.61
N ILE A 89 -11.67 -18.68 -4.60
CA ILE A 89 -10.57 -17.76 -4.29
C ILE A 89 -10.71 -17.27 -2.85
N GLU A 90 -9.62 -17.28 -2.10
CA GLU A 90 -9.56 -16.69 -0.76
C GLU A 90 -9.22 -15.20 -0.83
N TRP A 91 -9.97 -14.39 -0.10
CA TRP A 91 -9.86 -12.93 -0.05
C TRP A 91 -9.58 -12.47 1.38
N ILE A 92 -8.63 -11.54 1.52
CA ILE A 92 -8.31 -10.87 2.78
C ILE A 92 -8.53 -9.38 2.59
N SER A 93 -9.41 -8.80 3.41
CA SER A 93 -9.67 -7.35 3.37
C SER A 93 -8.77 -6.62 4.36
N ILE A 94 -8.03 -5.64 3.86
CA ILE A 94 -7.19 -4.75 4.67
C ILE A 94 -7.78 -3.34 4.61
N MET A 95 -8.08 -2.78 5.77
CA MET A 95 -8.62 -1.43 5.91
C MET A 95 -7.54 -0.55 6.53
N TYR A 96 -7.09 0.45 5.77
CA TYR A 96 -6.13 1.45 6.23
C TYR A 96 -6.87 2.70 6.68
N HIS A 97 -6.62 3.15 7.90
CA HIS A 97 -7.15 4.40 8.44
C HIS A 97 -5.98 5.31 8.79
N GLY A 98 -5.80 6.37 8.01
CA GLY A 98 -4.76 7.38 8.19
C GLY A 98 -5.36 8.76 8.34
N GLN A 99 -4.63 9.66 9.00
CA GLN A 99 -5.05 11.06 9.18
C GLN A 99 -5.06 11.83 7.86
N SER A 100 -4.07 11.58 7.01
CA SER A 100 -4.01 12.09 5.65
C SER A 100 -3.37 11.03 4.76
N PHE A 101 -3.98 10.80 3.60
CA PHE A 101 -3.36 10.02 2.54
C PHE A 101 -2.83 11.02 1.51
N MET A 102 -1.53 10.96 1.22
CA MET A 102 -0.99 11.72 0.10
C MET A 102 -1.70 11.35 -1.19
N LEU A 103 -1.84 12.33 -2.07
CA LEU A 103 -2.24 12.09 -3.45
C LEU A 103 -1.29 11.07 -4.09
N HIS A 104 -1.88 10.22 -4.93
CA HIS A 104 -1.37 8.95 -5.49
C HIS A 104 -1.43 7.76 -4.52
N GLN A 105 -2.42 6.89 -4.75
CA GLN A 105 -2.70 5.55 -4.19
C GLN A 105 -1.49 4.57 -4.07
N ALA A 106 -0.27 4.99 -4.37
CA ALA A 106 0.96 4.21 -4.29
C ALA A 106 1.31 3.76 -2.87
N ASN A 107 1.06 4.58 -1.84
CA ASN A 107 1.51 4.27 -0.47
C ASN A 107 0.88 2.99 0.06
N GLN A 108 -0.45 2.92 0.04
CA GLN A 108 -1.19 1.73 0.47
C GLN A 108 -0.80 0.52 -0.38
N ARG A 109 -0.70 0.67 -1.71
CA ARG A 109 -0.29 -0.41 -2.61
C ARG A 109 1.12 -0.94 -2.33
N LYS A 110 2.08 -0.08 -1.99
CA LYS A 110 3.44 -0.49 -1.61
C LYS A 110 3.50 -1.11 -0.21
N MET A 111 2.72 -0.60 0.75
CA MET A 111 2.59 -1.20 2.07
C MET A 111 2.02 -2.62 1.96
N THR A 112 0.94 -2.79 1.20
CA THR A 112 0.36 -4.11 0.92
C THR A 112 1.35 -5.03 0.22
N THR A 113 2.14 -4.55 -0.75
CA THR A 113 3.21 -5.34 -1.38
C THR A 113 4.19 -5.89 -0.34
N LEU A 114 4.68 -5.05 0.58
CA LEU A 114 5.68 -5.49 1.55
C LEU A 114 5.10 -6.52 2.53
N LEU A 115 3.84 -6.38 2.93
CA LEU A 115 3.13 -7.39 3.72
C LEU A 115 2.98 -8.72 2.98
N ILE A 116 2.61 -8.68 1.70
CA ILE A 116 2.52 -9.88 0.86
C ILE A 116 3.89 -10.54 0.76
N PHE A 117 4.96 -9.76 0.53
CA PHE A 117 6.31 -10.30 0.40
C PHE A 117 6.79 -10.94 1.69
N ALA A 118 6.71 -10.24 2.82
CA ALA A 118 7.11 -10.78 4.11
C ALA A 118 6.36 -12.07 4.45
N SER A 119 5.05 -12.12 4.17
CA SER A 119 4.25 -13.33 4.38
C SER A 119 4.65 -14.49 3.47
N ARG A 120 4.96 -14.23 2.19
CA ARG A 120 5.34 -15.27 1.22
C ARG A 120 6.76 -15.79 1.43
N THR A 121 7.72 -14.91 1.75
CA THR A 121 9.13 -15.26 1.90
C THR A 121 9.49 -15.71 3.31
N GLY A 122 8.56 -15.59 4.26
CA GLY A 122 8.83 -15.83 5.69
C GLY A 122 9.78 -14.81 6.29
N THR A 123 10.05 -13.70 5.59
CA THR A 123 10.94 -12.65 6.07
C THR A 123 10.33 -11.97 7.31
N PRO A 124 11.06 -11.85 8.43
CA PRO A 124 10.56 -11.21 9.64
C PRO A 124 10.16 -9.75 9.40
N ALA A 125 8.86 -9.48 9.28
CA ALA A 125 8.34 -8.13 9.04
C ALA A 125 8.67 -7.16 10.18
N ALA A 126 8.74 -7.67 11.42
CA ALA A 126 9.13 -6.92 12.61
C ALA A 126 10.53 -6.30 12.50
N SER A 127 11.44 -6.92 11.73
CA SER A 127 12.77 -6.37 11.44
C SER A 127 12.73 -5.47 10.20
N LEU A 128 12.08 -5.93 9.13
CA LEU A 128 12.12 -5.29 7.82
C LEU A 128 11.32 -3.98 7.73
N ILE A 129 10.09 -3.95 8.25
CA ILE A 129 9.20 -2.77 8.14
C ILE A 129 9.81 -1.53 8.78
N PRO A 130 10.32 -1.57 10.03
CA PRO A 130 10.96 -0.40 10.64
C PRO A 130 12.15 0.13 9.83
N GLN A 131 12.94 -0.75 9.23
CA GLN A 131 14.07 -0.36 8.38
C GLN A 131 13.64 0.40 7.13
N THR A 132 12.40 0.21 6.64
CA THR A 132 11.89 0.95 5.48
C THR A 132 11.61 2.43 5.77
N PHE A 133 11.55 2.83 7.04
CA PHE A 133 11.40 4.23 7.44
C PHE A 133 12.75 4.97 7.56
N ASN A 134 13.86 4.24 7.54
CA ASN A 134 15.20 4.80 7.60
C ASN A 134 15.59 5.53 6.29
N PRO A 135 16.63 6.38 6.29
CA PRO A 135 17.06 7.14 5.10
C PRO A 135 17.42 6.30 3.86
N SER A 136 17.68 5.00 4.03
CA SER A 136 18.01 4.09 2.95
C SER A 136 16.84 3.97 1.97
N LYS A 137 17.08 4.34 0.70
CA LYS A 137 16.06 4.24 -0.34
C LYS A 137 15.88 2.78 -0.76
N LEU A 138 14.66 2.26 -0.60
CA LEU A 138 14.28 0.91 -1.00
C LEU A 138 13.33 0.95 -2.18
N LEU A 139 13.43 -0.08 -3.02
CA LEU A 139 12.51 -0.28 -4.12
C LEU A 139 11.42 -1.27 -3.72
N ILE A 140 10.23 -0.73 -3.51
CA ILE A 140 9.04 -1.51 -3.20
C ILE A 140 8.08 -1.40 -4.40
N PRO A 141 7.75 -2.53 -5.07
CA PRO A 141 6.80 -2.52 -6.18
C PRO A 141 5.42 -2.10 -5.71
N LYS A 142 4.63 -1.55 -6.63
CA LYS A 142 3.21 -1.29 -6.38
C LYS A 142 2.40 -2.54 -6.71
N ALA A 143 1.60 -3.01 -5.76
CA ALA A 143 0.56 -4.00 -6.00
C ALA A 143 -0.44 -3.48 -7.07
N PRO A 144 -1.22 -4.34 -7.74
CA PRO A 144 -2.29 -3.91 -8.65
C PRO A 144 -3.33 -2.98 -7.99
N ALA A 145 -3.95 -2.11 -8.77
CA ALA A 145 -4.97 -1.16 -8.26
C ALA A 145 -6.37 -1.80 -8.10
N LEU A 146 -6.60 -2.97 -8.71
CA LEU A 146 -7.93 -3.59 -8.83
C LEU A 146 -8.65 -3.78 -7.48
N GLY A 147 -7.92 -4.03 -6.39
CA GLY A 147 -8.50 -4.24 -5.05
C GLY A 147 -8.62 -2.97 -4.20
N LEU A 148 -8.21 -1.80 -4.70
CA LEU A 148 -8.15 -0.60 -3.90
C LEU A 148 -9.46 0.19 -3.97
N LEU A 149 -10.06 0.43 -2.82
CA LEU A 149 -11.33 1.13 -2.68
C LEU A 149 -11.24 2.18 -1.57
N LEU A 150 -11.60 3.42 -1.89
CA LEU A 150 -11.88 4.42 -0.87
C LEU A 150 -13.23 4.11 -0.24
N GLN A 151 -13.22 3.74 1.05
CA GLN A 151 -14.44 3.32 1.74
C GLN A 151 -15.33 4.50 2.12
N GLU A 152 -14.80 5.43 2.92
CA GLU A 152 -15.49 6.66 3.34
C GLU A 152 -14.47 7.64 3.94
N PRO A 153 -14.68 8.96 3.79
CA PRO A 153 -13.95 9.95 4.56
C PRO A 153 -14.48 9.99 6.00
N ARG A 154 -13.59 10.11 6.99
CA ARG A 154 -13.95 10.18 8.41
C ARG A 154 -13.89 11.63 8.90
N PHE A 155 -14.99 12.14 9.43
CA PHE A 155 -15.13 13.50 9.95
C PHE A 155 -15.07 13.59 11.48
N GLY A 156 -14.38 12.65 12.14
CA GLY A 156 -14.38 12.56 13.61
C GLY A 156 -13.90 13.84 14.30
N THR A 157 -12.81 14.45 13.83
CA THR A 157 -12.31 15.73 14.39
C THR A 157 -13.28 16.88 14.15
N TYR A 158 -13.85 16.97 12.95
CA TYR A 158 -14.86 17.99 12.63
C TYR A 158 -16.10 17.87 13.52
N ASN A 159 -16.65 16.66 13.65
CA ASN A 159 -17.84 16.42 14.48
C ASN A 159 -17.60 16.77 15.95
N LYS A 160 -16.41 16.50 16.49
CA LYS A 160 -16.03 16.92 17.87
C LYS A 160 -16.06 18.44 18.04
N HIS A 161 -15.43 19.17 17.13
CA HIS A 161 -15.39 20.64 17.19
C HIS A 161 -16.79 21.24 17.03
N VAL A 162 -17.61 20.67 16.15
CA VAL A 162 -19.00 21.09 15.95
C VAL A 162 -19.83 20.87 17.21
N LEU A 163 -19.68 19.73 17.89
CA LEU A 163 -20.36 19.45 19.16
C LEU A 163 -20.04 20.50 20.22
N GLU A 164 -18.74 20.77 20.44
CA GLU A 164 -18.27 21.77 21.42
C GLU A 164 -18.82 23.18 21.10
N GLU A 165 -18.80 23.59 19.83
CA GLU A 165 -19.34 24.87 19.40
C GLU A 165 -20.87 24.95 19.53
N ASN A 166 -21.58 23.85 19.23
CA ASN A 166 -23.03 23.78 19.35
C ASN A 166 -23.48 23.88 20.81
N GLU A 167 -22.76 23.25 21.75
CA GLU A 167 -23.03 23.37 23.19
C GLU A 167 -22.88 24.82 23.67
N LEU A 168 -21.80 25.49 23.25
CA LEU A 168 -21.56 26.91 23.58
C LEU A 168 -22.61 27.84 22.95
N ALA A 169 -23.02 27.59 21.71
CA ALA A 169 -24.04 28.36 21.01
C ALA A 169 -25.41 28.22 21.70
N THR A 170 -25.77 26.99 22.07
CA THR A 170 -27.01 26.70 22.81
C THR A 170 -27.02 27.37 24.18
N GLY A 171 -25.90 27.31 24.91
CA GLY A 171 -25.75 28.01 26.20
C GLY A 171 -25.83 29.54 26.11
N ARG A 172 -25.60 30.12 24.93
CA ARG A 172 -25.72 31.57 24.64
C ARG A 172 -27.05 31.95 23.98
N GLY A 173 -27.97 31.00 23.78
CA GLY A 173 -29.23 31.22 23.08
C GLY A 173 -29.07 31.53 21.57
N GLN A 174 -27.94 31.18 20.97
CA GLN A 174 -27.62 31.47 19.57
C GLN A 174 -27.93 30.25 18.69
N THR A 175 -29.23 30.01 18.43
CA THR A 175 -29.71 28.87 17.63
C THR A 175 -29.20 28.88 16.19
N ASP A 176 -28.94 30.06 15.63
CA ASP A 176 -28.51 30.22 14.23
C ASP A 176 -27.07 29.76 13.97
N ARG A 177 -26.30 29.47 15.03
CA ARG A 177 -24.90 29.02 14.93
C ARG A 177 -24.73 27.52 15.13
N VAL A 178 -25.82 26.79 15.36
CA VAL A 178 -25.81 25.34 15.50
C VAL A 178 -25.61 24.70 14.12
N ARG A 179 -24.63 23.81 14.01
CA ARG A 179 -24.29 23.09 12.76
C ARG A 179 -24.59 21.61 12.88
N GLU A 180 -24.95 20.97 11.77
CA GLU A 180 -25.20 19.53 11.72
C GLU A 180 -23.90 18.73 11.69
N LEU A 181 -23.95 17.52 12.27
CA LEU A 181 -22.84 16.57 12.22
C LEU A 181 -22.84 15.82 10.89
N ILE A 182 -21.66 15.44 10.41
CA ILE A 182 -21.53 14.62 9.21
C ILE A 182 -21.40 13.16 9.62
N GLU A 183 -22.45 12.37 9.37
CA GLU A 183 -22.49 10.95 9.69
C GLU A 183 -22.94 10.11 8.49
N TRP A 184 -22.34 8.92 8.35
CA TRP A 184 -22.63 8.00 7.26
C TRP A 184 -23.59 6.87 7.64
N GLU A 185 -23.89 6.69 8.94
CA GLU A 185 -24.71 5.58 9.43
C GLU A 185 -26.09 5.52 8.75
N PRO A 186 -26.83 6.64 8.54
CA PRO A 186 -28.12 6.60 7.85
C PRO A 186 -28.04 6.16 6.38
N LEU A 187 -26.87 6.30 5.73
CA LEU A 187 -26.65 5.96 4.32
C LEU A 187 -25.91 4.63 4.15
N LYS A 188 -25.50 3.99 5.25
CA LYS A 188 -24.65 2.79 5.25
C LYS A 188 -25.22 1.66 4.41
N GLU A 189 -26.52 1.36 4.55
CA GLU A 189 -27.18 0.31 3.76
C GLU A 189 -27.14 0.60 2.27
N LYS A 190 -27.35 1.86 1.86
CA LYS A 190 -27.30 2.28 0.44
C LYS A 190 -25.87 2.19 -0.10
N ILE A 191 -24.89 2.61 0.69
CA ILE A 191 -23.47 2.55 0.35
C ILE A 191 -23.03 1.09 0.20
N ASP A 192 -23.42 0.21 1.12
CA ASP A 192 -23.05 -1.20 1.09
C ASP A 192 -23.74 -1.93 -0.07
N ALA A 193 -25.03 -1.66 -0.32
CA ALA A 193 -25.72 -2.18 -1.50
C ALA A 193 -25.00 -1.78 -2.80
N PHE A 194 -24.55 -0.53 -2.91
CA PHE A 194 -23.77 -0.05 -4.05
C PHE A 194 -22.41 -0.76 -4.17
N LYS A 195 -21.66 -0.88 -3.07
CA LYS A 195 -20.36 -1.58 -3.04
C LYS A 195 -20.51 -3.03 -3.49
N HIS A 196 -21.50 -3.75 -2.98
CA HIS A 196 -21.76 -5.13 -3.35
C HIS A 196 -22.16 -5.25 -4.83
N ALA A 197 -23.12 -4.44 -5.29
CA ALA A 197 -23.67 -4.55 -6.63
C ALA A 197 -22.67 -4.17 -7.73
N TYR A 198 -21.90 -3.10 -7.53
CA TYR A 198 -21.10 -2.50 -8.61
C TYR A 198 -19.59 -2.64 -8.42
N ILE A 199 -19.09 -2.61 -7.19
CA ILE A 199 -17.65 -2.57 -6.93
C ILE A 199 -17.12 -3.99 -6.75
N TYR A 200 -17.56 -4.68 -5.69
CA TYR A 200 -17.06 -6.01 -5.37
C TYR A 200 -17.35 -7.01 -6.50
N ASN A 201 -18.54 -6.95 -7.10
CA ASN A 201 -18.86 -7.78 -8.27
C ASN A 201 -17.87 -7.60 -9.42
N ARG A 202 -17.52 -6.34 -9.73
CA ARG A 202 -16.59 -6.01 -10.82
C ARG A 202 -15.16 -6.43 -10.51
N ILE A 203 -14.68 -6.17 -9.30
CA ILE A 203 -13.34 -6.60 -8.83
C ILE A 203 -13.19 -8.11 -8.98
N ARG A 204 -14.21 -8.87 -8.55
CA ARG A 204 -14.20 -10.32 -8.62
C ARG A 204 -14.27 -10.84 -10.05
N ALA A 205 -15.14 -10.28 -10.88
CA ALA A 205 -15.23 -10.66 -12.29
C ALA A 205 -13.91 -10.42 -13.03
N GLU A 206 -13.25 -9.30 -12.76
CA GLU A 206 -11.98 -8.95 -13.37
C GLU A 206 -10.85 -9.88 -12.90
N GLU A 207 -10.76 -10.21 -11.60
CA GLU A 207 -9.76 -11.15 -11.09
C GLU A 207 -10.01 -12.58 -11.57
N ALA A 208 -11.27 -13.02 -11.67
CA ALA A 208 -11.62 -14.33 -12.21
C ALA A 208 -11.25 -14.46 -13.69
N LYS A 209 -11.38 -13.37 -14.47
CA LYS A 209 -11.10 -13.35 -15.90
C LYS A 209 -9.62 -13.17 -16.22
N HIS A 210 -8.97 -12.21 -15.58
CA HIS A 210 -7.61 -11.77 -15.93
C HIS A 210 -6.54 -12.26 -14.95
N GLY A 211 -6.92 -12.66 -13.73
CA GLY A 211 -5.98 -13.11 -12.70
C GLY A 211 -4.90 -12.08 -12.43
N VAL A 212 -5.28 -10.81 -12.24
CA VAL A 212 -4.37 -9.66 -12.22
C VAL A 212 -3.32 -9.81 -11.13
N PHE A 213 -3.71 -10.25 -9.93
CA PHE A 213 -2.76 -10.53 -8.85
C PHE A 213 -1.88 -11.72 -9.15
N SER A 214 -2.43 -12.78 -9.75
CA SER A 214 -1.63 -13.96 -10.13
C SER A 214 -0.56 -13.62 -11.19
N ALA A 215 -0.90 -12.79 -12.17
CA ALA A 215 0.01 -12.32 -13.20
C ALA A 215 1.08 -11.39 -12.62
N TRP A 216 0.70 -10.48 -11.72
CA TRP A 216 1.64 -9.62 -11.01
C TRP A 216 2.61 -10.44 -10.16
N LEU A 217 2.14 -11.42 -9.39
CA LEU A 217 3.00 -12.29 -8.57
C LEU A 217 3.99 -13.09 -9.42
N LYS A 218 3.55 -13.67 -10.55
CA LYS A 218 4.45 -14.35 -11.50
C LYS A 218 5.52 -13.41 -12.03
N PHE A 219 5.12 -12.19 -12.41
CA PHE A 219 6.03 -11.17 -12.88
C PHE A 219 7.07 -10.78 -11.82
N ILE A 220 6.68 -10.69 -10.53
CA ILE A 220 7.61 -10.49 -9.41
C ILE A 220 8.55 -11.70 -9.25
N ASP A 221 8.01 -12.93 -9.27
CA ASP A 221 8.77 -14.15 -9.00
C ASP A 221 9.81 -14.46 -10.08
N ASP A 222 9.56 -14.04 -11.32
CA ASP A 222 10.50 -14.14 -12.44
C ASP A 222 11.65 -13.11 -12.35
N TYR A 223 11.53 -12.10 -11.47
CA TYR A 223 12.54 -11.07 -11.34
C TYR A 223 13.74 -11.54 -10.51
N GLY A 224 14.90 -11.53 -11.16
CA GLY A 224 16.20 -11.94 -10.61
C GLY A 224 17.05 -10.81 -10.01
N GLY A 225 16.52 -9.60 -9.83
CA GLY A 225 17.34 -8.42 -9.49
C GLY A 225 17.76 -8.32 -8.02
N TRP A 226 18.81 -7.52 -7.79
CA TRP A 226 19.40 -7.29 -6.46
C TRP A 226 18.50 -6.47 -5.53
N GLU A 227 17.50 -5.79 -6.09
CA GLU A 227 16.64 -4.84 -5.38
C GLU A 227 15.73 -5.52 -4.35
N PHE A 228 15.47 -6.83 -4.46
CA PHE A 228 14.65 -7.58 -3.50
C PHE A 228 15.46 -8.40 -2.50
N LYS A 229 16.79 -8.26 -2.45
CA LYS A 229 17.64 -8.97 -1.47
C LYS A 229 17.34 -8.66 0.00
N TYR A 230 16.54 -7.62 0.27
CA TYR A 230 16.00 -7.35 1.61
C TYR A 230 14.96 -8.40 2.07
N LEU A 231 14.45 -9.24 1.17
CA LEU A 231 13.57 -10.38 1.46
C LEU A 231 14.38 -11.62 1.88
N ASN A 232 15.20 -11.48 2.90
CA ASN A 232 16.00 -12.57 3.46
C ASN A 232 15.40 -13.12 4.76
N ALA A 233 15.92 -14.23 5.26
CA ALA A 233 15.45 -14.88 6.47
C ALA A 233 15.67 -14.03 7.74
N GLN A 234 16.62 -13.09 7.70
CA GLN A 234 16.98 -12.21 8.82
C GLN A 234 16.13 -10.93 8.85
N GLY A 235 15.45 -10.59 7.74
CA GLY A 235 14.72 -9.34 7.57
C GLY A 235 15.62 -8.10 7.61
N GLN A 236 16.88 -8.23 7.21
CA GLN A 236 17.84 -7.12 7.18
C GLN A 236 17.92 -6.52 5.78
N VAL A 237 18.08 -5.20 5.69
CA VAL A 237 18.35 -4.53 4.41
C VAL A 237 19.85 -4.60 4.13
N PRO A 238 20.33 -5.43 3.19
CA PRO A 238 21.74 -5.43 2.82
C PRO A 238 22.07 -4.13 2.07
N PRO A 239 23.32 -3.61 2.18
CA PRO A 239 23.75 -2.44 1.42
C PRO A 239 23.52 -2.57 -0.09
N GLU A 240 23.58 -3.81 -0.60
CA GLU A 240 23.32 -4.11 -2.00
C GLU A 240 21.89 -3.80 -2.44
N ALA A 241 20.89 -3.93 -1.56
CA ALA A 241 19.48 -3.67 -1.88
C ALA A 241 19.11 -2.18 -1.82
N VAL A 242 20.01 -1.33 -1.32
CA VAL A 242 19.79 0.11 -1.20
C VAL A 242 20.00 0.79 -2.55
N VAL A 243 19.03 1.59 -2.95
CA VAL A 243 19.09 2.36 -4.20
C VAL A 243 19.96 3.59 -3.99
N HIS A 244 21.14 3.60 -4.60
CA HIS A 244 22.04 4.76 -4.59
C HIS A 244 21.72 5.73 -5.74
N PRO A 245 21.37 7.00 -5.46
CA PRO A 245 21.28 8.05 -6.47
C PRO A 245 22.63 8.18 -7.18
N GLY A 246 22.68 8.03 -8.50
CA GLY A 246 23.91 8.15 -9.30
C GLY A 246 24.63 6.84 -9.65
N LYS A 247 24.44 5.74 -8.90
CA LYS A 247 24.93 4.40 -9.28
C LYS A 247 23.86 3.54 -9.93
N ARG A 248 23.01 4.14 -10.78
CA ARG A 248 22.11 3.35 -11.65
C ARG A 248 23.01 2.51 -12.56
N LYS A 249 23.17 1.22 -12.27
CA LYS A 249 23.91 0.30 -13.14
C LYS A 249 23.21 0.30 -14.50
N ARG A 250 23.85 0.94 -15.49
CA ARG A 250 23.45 0.90 -16.90
C ARG A 250 23.66 -0.55 -17.35
N GLY A 251 22.59 -1.32 -17.35
CA GLY A 251 22.54 -2.69 -17.86
C GLY A 251 21.25 -2.87 -18.65
N THR A 252 21.24 -3.87 -19.54
CA THR A 252 20.12 -4.27 -20.40
C THR A 252 18.81 -4.11 -19.65
N THR A 253 17.94 -3.23 -20.14
CA THR A 253 16.69 -2.88 -19.47
C THR A 253 15.82 -4.13 -19.39
N ASP A 254 15.84 -4.80 -18.24
CA ASP A 254 14.81 -5.76 -17.92
C ASP A 254 13.48 -5.00 -17.95
N LYS A 255 12.50 -5.50 -18.71
CA LYS A 255 11.16 -4.90 -18.78
C LYS A 255 10.54 -4.75 -17.37
N PHE A 256 10.92 -5.61 -16.44
CA PHE A 256 10.55 -5.50 -15.03
C PHE A 256 11.19 -4.31 -14.32
N ARG A 257 12.48 -4.04 -14.57
CA ARG A 257 13.13 -2.79 -14.10
C ARG A 257 12.52 -1.58 -14.77
N GLU A 258 12.03 -1.72 -15.98
CA GLU A 258 11.29 -0.63 -16.58
C GLU A 258 9.93 -0.41 -15.89
N TYR A 259 9.17 -1.47 -15.59
CA TYR A 259 7.91 -1.39 -14.83
C TYR A 259 8.10 -0.78 -13.43
N LEU A 260 9.15 -1.20 -12.72
CA LEU A 260 9.43 -0.74 -11.35
C LEU A 260 9.82 0.76 -11.30
N TRP A 261 10.46 1.30 -12.34
CA TRP A 261 10.94 2.69 -12.38
C TRP A 261 10.09 3.62 -13.25
N LYS A 262 9.35 3.10 -14.24
CA LYS A 262 8.41 3.92 -15.03
C LYS A 262 7.20 4.24 -14.18
N ASN A 263 7.06 5.52 -13.90
CA ASN A 263 5.90 6.09 -13.24
C ASN A 263 4.66 5.92 -14.16
N PRO A 264 3.66 5.08 -13.82
CA PRO A 264 2.45 4.95 -14.64
C PRO A 264 1.63 6.25 -14.67
N ALA A 265 1.85 7.15 -13.71
CA ALA A 265 1.22 8.48 -13.69
C ALA A 265 1.53 9.32 -14.94
N ARG A 266 2.60 9.02 -15.70
CA ARG A 266 2.94 9.78 -16.92
C ARG A 266 2.33 9.19 -18.20
N LYS A 267 1.57 8.09 -18.12
CA LYS A 267 0.98 7.43 -19.30
C LYS A 267 -0.54 7.31 -19.29
N GLU A 268 -1.21 7.71 -18.19
CA GLU A 268 -2.68 7.73 -18.11
C GLU A 268 -3.29 9.14 -18.20
N GLU A 269 -2.51 10.18 -18.52
CA GLU A 269 -3.05 11.48 -18.92
C GLU A 269 -3.11 11.58 -20.44
N GLY A 270 -4.08 10.87 -20.98
CA GLY A 270 -4.63 11.07 -22.32
C GLY A 270 -6.14 11.27 -22.19
N GLY A 271 -6.55 12.28 -21.43
CA GLY A 271 -7.96 12.65 -21.27
C GLY A 271 -8.20 13.64 -20.14
N ALA A 272 -8.68 14.82 -20.52
CA ALA A 272 -9.11 15.97 -19.70
C ALA A 272 -7.99 16.78 -19.01
N THR A 273 -7.60 17.83 -19.70
CA THR A 273 -6.96 19.04 -19.16
C THR A 273 -7.87 19.71 -18.14
N ASP A 274 -7.44 19.77 -16.87
CA ASP A 274 -7.78 20.88 -15.99
C ASP A 274 -6.47 21.66 -15.75
N SER A 275 -6.44 22.87 -16.28
CA SER A 275 -5.33 23.81 -16.22
C SER A 275 -5.42 24.61 -14.93
N GLU A 276 -4.73 24.21 -13.89
CA GLU A 276 -4.46 25.04 -12.71
C GLU A 276 -3.20 24.50 -12.03
N ASP A 277 -2.04 25.03 -12.43
CA ASP A 277 -0.83 25.21 -11.60
C ASP A 277 0.35 25.67 -12.49
N GLU A 278 0.20 26.85 -13.11
CA GLU A 278 1.34 27.73 -13.40
C GLU A 278 1.30 28.89 -12.40
N ASP A 279 1.85 28.72 -11.19
CA ASP A 279 2.65 29.76 -10.53
C ASP A 279 3.29 29.26 -9.22
N ALA A 280 4.44 28.58 -9.32
CA ALA A 280 5.30 28.36 -8.16
C ALA A 280 6.76 28.14 -8.57
N SER A 281 7.29 28.98 -9.46
CA SER A 281 8.73 29.03 -9.70
C SER A 281 9.21 30.43 -10.08
N LYS A 282 9.16 31.35 -9.13
CA LYS A 282 10.09 32.50 -9.11
C LYS A 282 10.93 32.44 -7.84
N LYS A 283 12.20 32.09 -8.03
CA LYS A 283 13.26 32.27 -7.03
C LYS A 283 13.36 33.76 -6.65
N PRO A 284 13.62 34.12 -5.39
CA PRO A 284 14.07 35.46 -5.08
C PRO A 284 15.56 35.58 -5.48
N SER A 285 15.88 36.44 -6.44
CA SER A 285 17.24 36.96 -6.60
C SER A 285 17.41 38.15 -5.67
N ALA A 286 18.44 38.09 -4.83
CA ALA A 286 18.95 39.22 -4.10
C ALA A 286 19.64 40.22 -5.03
N ASP A 287 19.71 41.46 -4.54
CA ASP A 287 20.51 42.62 -4.97
C ASP A 287 19.98 43.49 -6.13
N MET A 288 19.49 44.69 -5.79
CA MET A 288 20.23 45.94 -5.99
C MET A 288 19.49 47.17 -5.41
N GLU A 289 20.30 47.99 -4.73
CA GLU A 289 20.23 49.44 -4.44
C GLU A 289 19.08 50.30 -5.01
N GLY A 290 18.61 51.23 -4.17
CA GLY A 290 17.75 52.35 -4.56
C GLY A 290 16.88 52.84 -3.40
#